data_AF-A0A1H0G1N3-F1
#
_entry.id   AF-A0A1H0G1N3-F1
#
_cell.length_a   1.000
_cell.length_b   1.000
_cell.length_c   1.000
_cell.angle_alpha   90.00
_cell.angle_beta   90.00
_cell.angle_gamma   90.00
#
_symmetry.space_group_name_H-M   'P 1'
#
loop_
_entity.id
_entity.type
_entity.pdbx_description
1 polymer ?
#
loop_
_entity_poly.entity_id
_entity_poly.type
_entity_poly.pdbx_seq_one_letter_code
_entity_poly.pdbx_strand_id
1 'polypeptide(L)'
;MWMSRSTSRRQRGDVLIEALIGMLLTCIVGLGVVYSTSRVAVSQKDMNLQAMAVSQLRDLLQSNGSGTLDLCSGSHQIRLTRQLSLPVSVDGCATQSARVGKNGDLKELNAVPVPLTLSVSDPALGGEVRVGGGL
;
A
#
# COMPACT_ATOMS: atom_id res chain seq x y z
N MET A 1 15.29 -50.31 59.89
CA MET A 1 15.47 -50.77 58.50
C MET A 1 14.16 -50.56 57.77
N TRP A 2 13.98 -49.42 57.09
CA TRP A 2 12.76 -49.10 56.36
C TRP A 2 12.93 -49.50 54.89
N MET A 3 12.17 -50.50 54.44
CA MET A 3 12.10 -50.89 53.03
C MET A 3 11.25 -49.86 52.28
N SER A 4 11.92 -48.91 51.63
CA SER A 4 11.32 -48.04 50.63
C SER A 4 10.89 -48.90 49.44
N ARG A 5 9.58 -49.08 49.27
CA ARG A 5 9.02 -49.74 48.09
C ARG A 5 9.04 -48.74 46.94
N SER A 6 10.00 -48.89 46.02
CA SER A 6 9.90 -48.21 44.73
C SER A 6 8.68 -48.76 44.01
N THR A 7 7.67 -47.91 43.83
CA THR A 7 6.55 -48.23 42.96
C THR A 7 7.06 -48.06 41.54
N SER A 8 7.39 -49.17 40.89
CA SER A 8 7.58 -49.22 39.44
C SER A 8 6.24 -48.88 38.81
N ARG A 9 6.00 -47.58 38.61
CA ARG A 9 4.91 -47.08 37.77
C ARG A 9 5.18 -47.63 36.38
N ARG A 10 4.32 -48.53 35.94
CA ARG A 10 4.30 -49.02 34.57
C ARG A 10 4.19 -47.80 33.65
N GLN A 11 5.32 -47.36 33.09
CA GLN A 11 5.38 -46.50 31.90
C GLN A 11 4.75 -47.30 30.76
N ARG A 12 3.41 -47.29 30.70
CA ARG A 12 2.69 -47.72 29.51
C ARG A 12 2.74 -46.57 28.52
N GLY A 13 2.69 -46.87 27.22
CA GLY A 13 2.96 -45.96 26.11
C GLY A 13 2.08 -44.72 25.98
N ASP A 14 1.37 -44.31 27.03
CA ASP A 14 0.59 -43.08 27.12
C ASP A 14 1.45 -41.85 26.86
N VAL A 15 2.73 -41.86 27.25
CA VAL A 15 3.68 -40.76 26.97
C VAL A 15 3.88 -40.55 25.46
N LEU A 16 3.87 -41.62 24.65
CA LEU A 16 4.01 -41.50 23.20
C LEU A 16 2.74 -40.93 22.57
N ILE A 17 1.57 -41.33 23.07
CA ILE A 17 0.27 -40.80 22.59
C ILE A 17 0.12 -39.33 23.00
N GLU A 18 0.50 -38.98 24.23
CA GLU A 18 0.48 -37.60 24.72
C GLU A 18 1.43 -36.71 23.92
N ALA A 19 2.64 -37.18 23.62
CA ALA A 19 3.57 -36.47 22.74
C ALA A 19 3.04 -36.33 21.31
N LEU A 20 2.36 -37.34 20.76
CA LEU A 20 1.76 -37.31 19.43
C LEU A 20 0.60 -36.30 19.37
N ILE A 21 -0.24 -36.26 20.40
CA ILE A 21 -1.32 -35.27 20.52
C ILE A 21 -0.73 -33.85 20.65
N GLY A 22 0.30 -33.68 21.48
CA GLY A 22 0.99 -32.38 21.62
C GLY A 22 1.60 -31.89 20.30
N MET A 23 2.25 -32.79 19.55
CA MET A 23 2.81 -32.48 18.24
C MET A 23 1.70 -32.17 17.22
N LEU A 24 0.61 -32.93 17.21
CA LEU A 24 -0.55 -32.67 16.35
C LEU A 24 -1.16 -31.28 16.61
N LEU A 25 -1.39 -30.93 17.87
CA LEU A 25 -1.92 -29.62 18.24
C LEU A 25 -0.96 -28.48 17.83
N THR A 26 0.34 -28.67 18.05
CA THR A 26 1.36 -27.70 17.64
C THR A 26 1.39 -27.53 16.11
N CYS A 27 1.26 -28.61 15.35
CA CYS A 27 1.15 -28.56 13.89
C CYS A 27 -0.09 -27.81 13.42
N ILE A 28 -1.26 -28.04 14.04
CA ILE A 28 -2.51 -27.34 13.69
C ILE A 28 -2.37 -25.84 13.96
N VAL A 29 -1.84 -25.45 15.12
CA VAL A 29 -1.60 -24.04 15.45
C VAL A 29 -0.57 -23.42 14.49
N GLY A 30 0.52 -24.11 14.22
CA GLY A 30 1.57 -23.67 13.30
C GLY A 30 1.04 -23.43 11.88
N LEU A 31 0.21 -24.33 11.36
CA LEU A 31 -0.44 -24.17 10.05
C LEU A 31 -1.36 -22.95 10.01
N GLY A 32 -2.11 -22.69 11.08
CA GLY A 32 -2.95 -21.48 11.19
C GLY A 32 -2.14 -20.19 11.11
N VAL A 33 -1.00 -20.14 11.80
CA VAL A 33 -0.09 -18.99 11.76
C VAL A 33 0.51 -18.82 10.37
N VAL A 34 1.03 -19.88 9.75
CA VAL A 34 1.61 -19.83 8.40
C VAL A 34 0.58 -19.38 7.36
N TYR A 35 -0.65 -19.85 7.47
CA TYR A 35 -1.74 -19.42 6.58
C TYR A 35 -2.02 -17.92 6.73
N SER A 36 -2.12 -17.42 7.96
CA SER A 36 -2.34 -16.00 8.24
C SER A 36 -1.18 -15.12 7.73
N THR A 37 0.07 -15.50 8.03
CA THR A 37 1.25 -14.74 7.59
C THR A 37 1.39 -14.72 6.07
N SER A 38 1.02 -15.80 5.38
CA SER A 38 0.99 -15.84 3.91
C SER A 38 0.03 -14.79 3.34
N ARG A 39 -1.17 -14.64 3.93
CA ARG A 39 -2.14 -13.62 3.51
C ARG A 39 -1.66 -12.20 3.82
N VAL A 40 -1.01 -12.00 4.97
CA VAL A 40 -0.41 -10.71 5.35
C VAL A 40 0.72 -10.32 4.40
N ALA A 41 1.58 -11.26 4.00
CA ALA A 41 2.69 -11.00 3.08
C ALA A 41 2.20 -10.53 1.70
N VAL A 42 1.10 -11.11 1.19
CA VAL A 42 0.47 -10.65 -0.06
C VAL A 42 -0.07 -9.23 0.10
N SER A 43 -0.81 -8.96 1.18
CA SER A 43 -1.32 -7.61 1.48
C SER A 43 -0.19 -6.58 1.61
N GLN A 44 0.92 -6.95 2.25
CA GLN A 44 2.09 -6.09 2.38
C GLN A 44 2.74 -5.77 1.02
N LYS A 45 2.79 -6.74 0.11
CA LYS A 45 3.26 -6.50 -1.27
C LYS A 45 2.38 -5.46 -1.97
N ASP A 46 1.06 -5.58 -1.85
CA ASP A 46 0.11 -4.69 -2.53
C ASP A 46 0.17 -3.26 -1.92
N MET A 47 0.24 -3.14 -0.60
CA MET A 47 0.47 -1.86 0.08
C MET A 47 1.77 -1.18 -0.36
N ASN A 48 2.86 -1.95 -0.51
CA ASN A 48 4.13 -1.39 -0.97
C ASN A 48 4.04 -0.88 -2.42
N LEU A 49 3.33 -1.59 -3.31
CA LEU A 49 3.13 -1.13 -4.69
C LEU A 49 2.33 0.17 -4.75
N GLN A 50 1.27 0.27 -3.93
CA GLN A 50 0.47 1.49 -3.84
C GLN A 50 1.30 2.66 -3.29
N ALA A 51 2.08 2.43 -2.24
CA ALA A 51 2.96 3.45 -1.66
C ALA A 51 3.99 3.96 -2.68
N MET A 52 4.60 3.05 -3.47
CA MET A 52 5.50 3.42 -4.55
C MET A 52 4.80 4.19 -5.67
N ALA A 53 3.58 3.82 -6.04
CA ALA A 53 2.80 4.55 -7.03
C ALA A 53 2.55 5.99 -6.58
N VAL A 54 2.09 6.17 -5.34
CA VAL A 54 1.83 7.49 -4.76
C VAL A 54 3.11 8.33 -4.67
N SER A 55 4.25 7.74 -4.26
CA SER A 55 5.50 8.49 -4.19
C SER A 55 5.95 8.98 -5.57
N GLN A 56 5.90 8.12 -6.59
CA GLN A 56 6.28 8.50 -7.95
C GLN A 56 5.33 9.54 -8.55
N LEU A 57 4.02 9.42 -8.31
CA LEU A 57 3.06 10.45 -8.73
C LEU A 57 3.32 11.79 -8.03
N ARG A 58 3.68 11.76 -6.74
CA ARG A 58 4.04 12.98 -6.00
C ARG A 58 5.34 13.60 -6.53
N ASP A 59 6.34 12.79 -6.86
CA ASP A 59 7.59 13.27 -7.42
C ASP A 59 7.36 13.95 -8.79
N LEU A 60 6.46 13.40 -9.61
CA LEU A 60 6.02 14.04 -10.86
C LEU A 60 5.32 15.39 -10.61
N LEU A 61 4.42 15.47 -9.63
CA LEU A 61 3.78 16.73 -9.24
C LEU A 61 4.79 17.77 -8.72
N GLN A 62 5.79 17.35 -7.94
CA GLN A 62 6.84 18.23 -7.43
C GLN A 62 7.78 18.72 -8.55
N SER A 63 8.11 17.86 -9.52
CA SER A 63 8.89 18.25 -10.68
C SER A 63 8.14 19.28 -11.54
N ASN A 64 6.81 19.17 -11.60
CA ASN A 64 5.99 20.19 -12.26
C ASN A 64 5.94 21.52 -11.52
N GLY A 65 5.70 21.50 -10.20
CA GLY A 65 5.69 22.72 -9.38
C GLY A 65 7.05 23.45 -9.33
N SER A 66 8.16 22.76 -9.58
CA SER A 66 9.51 23.34 -9.67
C SER A 66 9.87 23.89 -11.06
N GLY A 67 8.99 23.77 -12.05
CA GLY A 67 9.21 24.27 -13.42
C GLY A 67 10.18 23.43 -14.26
N THR A 68 10.53 22.23 -13.80
CA THR A 68 11.47 21.33 -14.50
C THR A 68 10.79 20.38 -15.48
N LEU A 69 9.49 20.15 -15.31
CA LEU A 69 8.69 19.25 -16.12
C LEU A 69 7.29 19.82 -16.36
N ASP A 70 6.81 19.87 -17.60
CA ASP A 70 5.43 20.22 -17.89
C ASP A 70 4.58 18.95 -18.01
N LEU A 71 3.66 18.75 -17.05
CA LEU A 71 2.78 17.59 -17.03
C LEU A 71 1.70 17.65 -18.13
N CYS A 72 1.46 18.83 -18.70
CA CYS A 72 0.34 19.09 -19.61
C CYS A 72 0.70 19.00 -21.08
N SER A 73 1.98 18.96 -21.43
CA SER A 73 2.45 18.91 -22.82
C SER A 73 2.97 17.54 -23.26
N GLY A 74 2.82 16.48 -22.45
CA GLY A 74 3.34 15.15 -22.78
C GLY A 74 2.66 13.97 -22.09
N SER A 75 2.95 12.76 -22.58
CA SER A 75 2.55 11.51 -21.95
C SER A 75 3.55 11.10 -20.89
N HIS A 76 3.11 10.98 -19.64
CA HIS A 76 3.96 10.60 -18.52
C HIS A 76 3.70 9.15 -18.10
N GLN A 77 4.73 8.50 -17.56
CA GLN A 77 4.65 7.10 -17.12
C GLN A 77 5.40 6.91 -15.81
N ILE A 78 4.81 6.15 -14.91
CA ILE A 78 5.45 5.71 -13.65
C ILE A 78 5.88 4.25 -13.75
N ARG A 79 6.99 3.92 -13.10
CA ARG A 79 7.59 2.57 -13.13
C ARG A 79 7.58 1.97 -11.73
N LEU A 80 6.58 1.14 -11.44
CA LEU A 80 6.41 0.54 -10.12
C LEU A 80 7.41 -0.59 -9.86
N THR A 81 7.76 -1.35 -10.91
CA THR A 81 8.77 -2.40 -10.85
C THR A 81 9.63 -2.39 -12.11
N ARG A 82 10.63 -3.27 -12.19
CA ARG A 82 11.49 -3.41 -13.38
C ARG A 82 10.70 -3.73 -14.66
N GLN A 83 9.50 -4.31 -14.51
CA GLN A 83 8.67 -4.85 -15.60
C GLN A 83 7.29 -4.18 -15.71
N LEU A 84 6.88 -3.38 -14.74
CA LEU A 84 5.55 -2.77 -14.71
C LEU A 84 5.65 -1.24 -14.81
N SER A 85 5.34 -0.72 -15.99
CA SER A 85 5.23 0.70 -16.29
C SER A 85 3.79 1.05 -16.63
N LEU A 86 3.26 2.10 -16.02
CA LEU A 86 1.89 2.54 -16.22
C LEU A 86 1.81 3.96 -16.76
N PRO A 87 0.93 4.22 -17.75
CA PRO A 87 0.65 5.56 -18.20
C PRO A 87 -0.07 6.34 -17.10
N VAL A 88 0.34 7.59 -16.89
CA VAL A 88 -0.29 8.52 -15.96
C VAL A 88 -1.26 9.38 -16.74
N SER A 89 -2.52 9.42 -16.32
CA SER A 89 -3.51 10.36 -16.84
C SER A 89 -3.41 11.66 -16.04
N VAL A 90 -3.29 12.79 -16.73
CA VAL A 90 -3.17 14.12 -16.14
C VAL A 90 -4.44 14.90 -16.43
N ASP A 91 -5.17 15.24 -15.38
CA ASP A 91 -6.36 16.09 -15.44
C ASP A 91 -6.06 17.43 -14.74
N GLY A 92 -6.66 18.54 -15.22
CA GLY A 92 -6.49 19.87 -14.60
C GLY A 92 -5.50 20.81 -15.32
N CYS A 93 -5.09 20.51 -16.54
CA CYS A 93 -4.21 21.35 -17.36
C CYS A 93 -4.85 22.66 -17.89
N ALA A 94 -6.11 22.92 -17.54
CA ALA A 94 -6.78 24.16 -17.86
C ALA A 94 -6.39 25.25 -16.84
N THR A 95 -6.41 26.51 -17.27
CA THR A 95 -6.31 27.65 -16.36
C THR A 95 -7.71 28.19 -16.04
N GLN A 96 -7.97 28.49 -14.77
CA GLN A 96 -9.19 29.16 -14.31
C GLN A 96 -8.94 30.66 -14.05
N SER A 97 -10.01 31.45 -14.00
CA SER A 97 -9.95 32.87 -13.61
C SER A 97 -10.54 33.05 -12.22
N ALA A 98 -9.78 33.63 -11.27
CA ALA A 98 -10.27 33.90 -9.92
C ALA A 98 -10.45 35.40 -9.69
N ARG A 99 -11.53 35.81 -9.02
CA ARG A 99 -11.76 37.21 -8.65
C ARG A 99 -11.35 37.40 -7.19
N VAL A 100 -10.32 38.20 -6.92
CA VAL A 100 -9.89 38.52 -5.56
C VAL A 100 -10.10 40.00 -5.31
N GLY A 101 -10.82 40.32 -4.24
CA GLY A 101 -11.21 41.69 -3.91
C GLY A 101 -11.79 41.80 -2.51
N LYS A 102 -11.71 42.99 -1.92
CA LYS A 102 -12.42 43.36 -0.69
C LYS A 102 -13.44 44.45 -1.04
N ASN A 103 -14.68 44.27 -0.57
CA ASN A 103 -15.72 45.30 -0.54
C ASN A 103 -15.85 46.14 -1.85
N GLY A 104 -16.09 45.46 -2.97
CA GLY A 104 -16.49 46.11 -4.25
C GLY A 104 -15.38 46.35 -5.26
N ASP A 105 -14.11 46.27 -4.86
CA ASP A 105 -12.96 46.33 -5.78
C ASP A 105 -12.54 44.89 -6.12
N LEU A 106 -13.05 44.35 -7.24
CA LEU A 106 -12.80 42.98 -7.69
C LEU A 106 -11.72 42.99 -8.77
N LYS A 107 -10.57 42.36 -8.50
CA LYS A 107 -9.52 42.18 -9.50
C LYS A 107 -9.61 40.77 -10.08
N GLU A 108 -9.78 40.67 -11.40
CA GLU A 108 -9.76 39.40 -12.10
C GLU A 108 -8.32 38.92 -12.28
N LEU A 109 -8.00 37.77 -11.71
CA LEU A 109 -6.79 37.02 -11.98
C LEU A 109 -7.11 36.05 -13.11
N ASN A 110 -6.70 36.36 -14.33
CA ASN A 110 -6.68 35.39 -15.42
C ASN A 110 -5.42 34.52 -15.31
N ALA A 111 -5.55 33.24 -15.68
CA ALA A 111 -4.50 32.23 -15.62
C ALA A 111 -4.17 31.66 -14.23
N VAL A 112 -5.15 31.51 -13.34
CA VAL A 112 -4.99 30.75 -12.10
C VAL A 112 -4.88 29.25 -12.44
N PRO A 113 -3.79 28.56 -12.07
CA PRO A 113 -3.64 27.14 -12.33
C PRO A 113 -4.72 26.34 -11.59
N VAL A 114 -5.48 25.52 -12.32
CA VAL A 114 -6.38 24.55 -11.70
C VAL A 114 -5.52 23.50 -11.00
N PRO A 115 -5.89 23.04 -9.80
CA PRO A 115 -5.13 22.01 -9.14
C PRO A 115 -5.10 20.74 -10.01
N LEU A 116 -3.88 20.32 -10.35
CA LEU A 116 -3.65 19.12 -11.15
C LEU A 116 -4.04 17.88 -10.34
N THR A 117 -4.74 16.96 -10.99
CA THR A 117 -5.04 15.62 -10.49
C THR A 117 -4.39 14.60 -11.41
N LEU A 118 -3.49 13.79 -10.85
CA LEU A 118 -2.90 12.66 -11.55
C LEU A 118 -3.66 11.39 -11.16
N SER A 119 -4.01 10.57 -12.15
CA SER A 119 -4.62 9.27 -11.91
C SER A 119 -3.89 8.16 -12.65
N VAL A 120 -3.83 6.99 -12.01
CA VAL A 120 -3.31 5.75 -12.58
C VAL A 120 -4.27 4.63 -12.24
N SER A 121 -4.66 3.86 -13.27
CA SER A 121 -5.59 2.73 -13.16
C SER A 121 -4.82 1.44 -13.44
N ASP A 122 -4.75 0.54 -12.45
CA ASP A 122 -4.25 -0.83 -12.66
C ASP A 122 -4.96 -1.86 -11.75
N PRO A 123 -5.31 -3.04 -12.25
CA PRO A 123 -5.85 -4.12 -11.41
C PRO A 123 -4.86 -4.58 -10.32
N ALA A 124 -3.54 -4.48 -10.53
CA ALA A 124 -2.52 -4.79 -9.53
C ALA A 124 -2.40 -3.74 -8.41
N LEU A 125 -3.00 -2.56 -8.60
CA LEU A 125 -3.14 -1.52 -7.57
C LEU A 125 -4.47 -1.63 -6.81
N GLY A 126 -5.33 -2.58 -7.18
CA GLY A 126 -6.67 -2.74 -6.59
C GLY A 126 -7.67 -1.66 -7.03
N GLY A 127 -7.37 -0.87 -8.07
CA GLY A 127 -8.26 0.18 -8.58
C GLY A 127 -7.55 1.40 -9.16
N GLU A 128 -8.24 2.54 -9.12
CA GLU A 128 -7.70 3.85 -9.52
C GLU A 128 -7.00 4.52 -8.32
N VAL A 129 -5.74 4.89 -8.48
CA VAL A 129 -4.98 5.70 -7.52
C VAL A 129 -4.93 7.13 -8.06
N ARG A 130 -5.48 8.09 -7.30
CA ARG A 130 -5.49 9.51 -7.65
C ARG A 130 -4.64 10.29 -6.66
N VAL A 131 -3.81 11.22 -7.16
CA VAL A 131 -2.95 12.09 -6.37
C VAL A 131 -3.06 13.51 -6.91
N GLY A 132 -3.24 14.48 -6.01
CA GLY A 132 -3.53 15.87 -6.39
C GLY A 132 -5.02 16.21 -6.28
N GLY A 133 -5.38 17.42 -6.66
CA GLY A 133 -6.68 18.03 -6.34
C GLY A 133 -6.59 18.92 -5.11
N GLY A 134 -6.73 20.22 -5.35
CA GLY A 134 -6.93 21.26 -4.35
C GLY A 134 -8.39 21.65 -4.38
N LEU A 135 -8.91 22.04 -3.22
CA LEU A 135 -10.19 22.72 -3.09
C LEU A 135 -10.13 24.09 -3.79
#